data_AF-A0A4V3D5E0-F1
#
_entry.id   AF-A0A4V3D5E0-F1
#
_cell.length_a   1.000
_cell.length_b   1.000
_cell.length_c   1.000
_cell.angle_alpha   90.00
_cell.angle_beta   90.00
_cell.angle_gamma   90.00
#
_symmetry.space_group_name_H-M   'P 1'
#
loop_
_entity.id
_entity.type
_entity.pdbx_description
1 polymer ?
#
loop_
_entity_poly.entity_id
_entity_poly.type
_entity_poly.pdbx_seq_one_letter_code
_entity_poly.pdbx_strand_id
1 'polypeptide(L)'
;MTEGKHIAMFGGDARQLEVVRFLQEAGAQLSLYGFDQLDTVDTSAVKKSWQTADLSNTDAVLLPVSGIQLNGTIESMFSNERVELSLEALKQTPAHCKVFTGIANDTLVKLCHAANRTLIPILDRDDVAIFNSIPTAEGAVMMVIQNTDYTIHSSKVAVLGWGRTGITVARTFHALGANVFVGARSSSHLARIEETGYTSFHTSDMQAHLNDVNICINTIPDQMLTKDILQTMSTNTLIIDLASKPGGTDFKYAEELGLKAILAPGLPGIVAPKTAGQILAKILSQLLQQNDEEAKGEVS
;
A
#
# COMPACT_ATOMS: atom_id res chain seq x y z
N MET A 1 8.55 -21.20 -9.54
CA MET A 1 7.19 -21.44 -10.07
C MET A 1 6.28 -21.79 -8.90
N THR A 2 5.04 -21.31 -8.85
CA THR A 2 4.04 -21.66 -7.80
C THR A 2 3.22 -22.90 -8.20
N GLU A 3 3.73 -23.68 -9.14
CA GLU A 3 3.06 -24.83 -9.73
C GLU A 3 2.76 -25.88 -8.67
N GLY A 4 1.51 -26.35 -8.62
CA GLY A 4 1.06 -27.37 -7.68
C GLY A 4 0.79 -26.89 -6.26
N LYS A 5 1.03 -25.60 -5.93
CA LYS A 5 0.68 -25.04 -4.62
C LYS A 5 -0.81 -24.73 -4.53
N HIS A 6 -1.43 -25.03 -3.40
CA HIS A 6 -2.82 -24.66 -3.10
C HIS A 6 -2.86 -23.39 -2.24
N ILE A 7 -3.47 -22.34 -2.78
CA ILE A 7 -3.59 -21.03 -2.13
C ILE A 7 -5.07 -20.74 -1.86
N ALA A 8 -5.39 -20.44 -0.61
CA ALA A 8 -6.71 -19.99 -0.17
C ALA A 8 -6.72 -18.44 -0.18
N MET A 9 -7.51 -17.85 -1.08
CA MET A 9 -7.65 -16.41 -1.20
C MET A 9 -8.97 -15.94 -0.60
N PHE A 10 -8.91 -14.84 0.14
CA PHE A 10 -10.05 -14.30 0.86
C PHE A 10 -10.33 -12.85 0.47
N GLY A 11 -11.55 -12.59 -0.03
CA GLY A 11 -12.09 -11.27 -0.28
C GLY A 11 -11.15 -10.28 -0.98
N GLY A 12 -11.30 -9.01 -0.64
CA GLY A 12 -10.46 -7.91 -1.13
C GLY A 12 -11.12 -7.04 -2.18
N ASP A 13 -10.27 -6.39 -2.97
CA ASP A 13 -10.65 -5.41 -3.97
C ASP A 13 -10.14 -5.78 -5.38
N ALA A 14 -10.23 -4.84 -6.32
CA ALA A 14 -9.82 -5.05 -7.71
C ALA A 14 -8.37 -5.54 -7.87
N ARG A 15 -7.47 -5.28 -6.91
CA ARG A 15 -6.10 -5.78 -6.93
C ARG A 15 -6.05 -7.31 -6.80
N GLN A 16 -6.95 -7.91 -6.03
CA GLN A 16 -6.98 -9.36 -5.83
C GLN A 16 -7.33 -10.10 -7.12
N LEU A 17 -8.10 -9.49 -8.04
CA LEU A 17 -8.42 -10.10 -9.33
C LEU A 17 -7.18 -10.35 -10.19
N GLU A 18 -6.24 -9.40 -10.21
CA GLU A 18 -4.97 -9.60 -10.93
C GLU A 18 -4.05 -10.60 -10.21
N VAL A 19 -4.10 -10.65 -8.88
CA VAL A 19 -3.35 -11.66 -8.13
C VAL A 19 -3.84 -13.06 -8.43
N VAL A 20 -5.17 -13.26 -8.48
CA VAL A 20 -5.82 -14.51 -8.91
C VAL A 20 -5.30 -14.92 -10.29
N ARG A 21 -5.43 -14.01 -11.27
CA ARG A 21 -5.01 -14.27 -12.65
C ARG A 21 -3.53 -14.67 -12.74
N PHE A 22 -2.65 -13.90 -12.12
CA PHE A 22 -1.21 -14.14 -12.18
C PHE A 22 -0.80 -15.48 -11.54
N LEU A 23 -1.36 -15.82 -10.37
CA LEU A 23 -1.02 -17.06 -9.68
C LEU A 23 -1.50 -18.29 -10.46
N GLN A 24 -2.61 -18.18 -11.18
CA GLN A 24 -3.12 -19.26 -12.03
C GLN A 24 -2.30 -19.44 -13.29
N GLU A 25 -1.92 -18.36 -13.95
CA GLU A 25 -0.98 -18.41 -15.08
C GLU A 25 0.35 -19.05 -14.65
N ALA A 26 0.73 -18.89 -13.37
CA ALA A 26 1.88 -19.54 -12.76
C ALA A 26 1.64 -20.98 -12.23
N GLY A 27 0.47 -21.57 -12.50
CA GLY A 27 0.13 -22.97 -12.19
C GLY A 27 -0.33 -23.26 -10.75
N ALA A 28 -0.68 -22.24 -9.97
CA ALA A 28 -1.21 -22.44 -8.61
C ALA A 28 -2.68 -22.89 -8.64
N GLN A 29 -3.06 -23.75 -7.69
CA GLN A 29 -4.45 -24.10 -7.42
C GLN A 29 -5.06 -23.07 -6.47
N LEU A 30 -6.16 -22.43 -6.86
CA LEU A 30 -6.78 -21.37 -6.05
C LEU A 30 -8.15 -21.78 -5.51
N SER A 31 -8.35 -21.60 -4.20
CA SER A 31 -9.68 -21.58 -3.58
C SER A 31 -10.05 -20.15 -3.20
N LEU A 32 -11.15 -19.64 -3.76
CA LEU A 32 -11.58 -18.26 -3.59
C LEU A 32 -12.77 -18.19 -2.63
N TYR A 33 -12.63 -17.49 -1.51
CA TYR A 33 -13.66 -17.27 -0.50
C TYR A 33 -14.09 -15.80 -0.49
N GLY A 34 -15.41 -15.54 -0.58
CA GLY A 34 -15.94 -14.18 -0.71
C GLY A 34 -15.81 -13.59 -2.12
N PHE A 35 -16.01 -14.40 -3.16
CA PHE A 35 -15.96 -14.01 -4.58
C PHE A 35 -17.22 -14.44 -5.36
N ASP A 36 -18.36 -14.64 -4.69
CA ASP A 36 -19.61 -15.18 -5.27
C ASP A 36 -20.28 -14.26 -6.29
N GLN A 37 -20.11 -12.94 -6.19
CA GLN A 37 -20.74 -11.97 -7.11
C GLN A 37 -19.91 -11.69 -8.38
N LEU A 38 -18.74 -12.32 -8.54
CA LEU A 38 -17.99 -12.22 -9.78
C LEU A 38 -18.62 -13.15 -10.81
N ASP A 39 -19.19 -12.64 -11.89
CA ASP A 39 -19.87 -13.50 -12.88
C ASP A 39 -18.91 -14.48 -13.58
N THR A 40 -17.70 -14.05 -13.90
CA THR A 40 -16.66 -14.91 -14.47
C THR A 40 -15.29 -14.53 -13.92
N VAL A 41 -14.68 -15.46 -13.18
CA VAL A 41 -13.23 -15.50 -13.13
C VAL A 41 -12.89 -16.44 -14.27
N ASP A 42 -12.33 -15.92 -15.36
CA ASP A 42 -12.05 -16.61 -16.65
C ASP A 42 -10.96 -17.69 -16.52
N THR A 43 -11.06 -18.51 -15.48
CA THR A 43 -9.92 -19.19 -14.87
C THR A 43 -10.33 -20.46 -14.14
N SER A 44 -9.38 -21.37 -13.91
CA SER A 44 -9.55 -22.62 -13.16
C SER A 44 -9.74 -22.45 -11.64
N ALA A 45 -9.96 -21.23 -11.15
CA ALA A 45 -10.16 -20.96 -9.72
C ALA A 45 -11.52 -21.50 -9.27
N VAL A 46 -11.52 -22.14 -8.11
CA VAL A 46 -12.74 -22.67 -7.51
C VAL A 46 -13.26 -21.67 -6.49
N LYS A 47 -14.39 -21.04 -6.79
CA LYS A 47 -15.16 -20.28 -5.80
C LYS A 47 -15.75 -21.26 -4.79
N LYS A 48 -15.54 -20.99 -3.50
CA LYS A 48 -16.04 -21.82 -2.40
C LYS A 48 -16.83 -20.95 -1.43
N SER A 49 -17.90 -21.52 -0.86
CA SER A 49 -18.55 -20.89 0.29
C SER A 49 -17.63 -21.01 1.51
N TRP A 50 -17.63 -19.98 2.34
CA TRP A 50 -16.90 -20.01 3.59
C TRP A 50 -17.45 -21.06 4.56
N GLN A 51 -18.75 -21.35 4.50
CA GLN A 51 -19.43 -22.30 5.39
C GLN A 51 -18.93 -23.74 5.26
N THR A 52 -18.39 -24.09 4.08
CA THR A 52 -17.87 -25.44 3.78
C THR A 52 -16.37 -25.41 3.51
N ALA A 53 -15.68 -24.38 3.99
CA ALA A 53 -14.24 -24.24 3.78
C ALA A 53 -13.45 -25.37 4.44
N ASP A 54 -12.58 -25.99 3.66
CA ASP A 54 -11.54 -26.91 4.13
C ASP A 54 -10.19 -26.32 3.75
N LEU A 55 -9.40 -26.00 4.77
CA LEU A 55 -8.07 -25.41 4.63
C LEU A 55 -6.94 -26.42 4.85
N SER A 56 -7.24 -27.71 5.03
CA SER A 56 -6.28 -28.77 5.38
C SER A 56 -5.15 -28.99 4.37
N ASN A 57 -5.36 -28.66 3.10
CA ASN A 57 -4.36 -28.80 2.05
C ASN A 57 -3.77 -27.45 1.58
N THR A 58 -3.94 -26.39 2.37
CA THR A 58 -3.54 -25.03 1.97
C THR A 58 -2.07 -24.75 2.26
N ASP A 59 -1.29 -24.42 1.24
CA ASP A 59 0.12 -23.99 1.39
C ASP A 59 0.24 -22.52 1.79
N ALA A 60 -0.74 -21.69 1.40
CA ALA A 60 -0.77 -20.28 1.74
C ALA A 60 -2.19 -19.72 1.84
N VAL A 61 -2.41 -18.88 2.85
CA VAL A 61 -3.59 -18.04 3.00
C VAL A 61 -3.25 -16.64 2.52
N LEU A 62 -4.03 -16.10 1.60
CA LEU A 62 -3.87 -14.73 1.10
C LEU A 62 -5.11 -13.90 1.46
N LEU A 63 -4.88 -12.92 2.32
CA LEU A 63 -5.88 -11.97 2.80
C LEU A 63 -5.87 -10.69 1.93
N PRO A 64 -6.90 -9.83 2.06
CA PRO A 64 -6.89 -8.52 1.45
C PRO A 64 -5.68 -7.69 1.90
N VAL A 65 -5.41 -6.63 1.15
CA VAL A 65 -4.36 -5.67 1.53
C VAL A 65 -4.66 -5.04 2.90
N SER A 66 -5.93 -4.80 3.24
CA SER A 66 -6.37 -4.28 4.54
C SER A 66 -6.32 -5.30 5.68
N GLY A 67 -6.01 -6.57 5.40
CA GLY A 67 -6.02 -7.65 6.39
C GLY A 67 -7.44 -8.02 6.81
N ILE A 68 -7.66 -8.07 8.13
CA ILE A 68 -8.96 -8.37 8.74
C ILE A 68 -9.40 -7.20 9.61
N GLN A 69 -10.71 -7.06 9.80
CA GLN A 69 -11.27 -6.13 10.77
C GLN A 69 -10.99 -6.57 12.21
N LEU A 70 -11.13 -5.67 13.18
CA LEU A 70 -10.85 -5.96 14.60
C LEU A 70 -11.70 -7.11 15.17
N ASN A 71 -12.89 -7.32 14.60
CA ASN A 71 -13.81 -8.41 14.92
C ASN A 71 -13.52 -9.72 14.15
N GLY A 72 -12.43 -9.80 13.37
CA GLY A 72 -12.05 -10.98 12.59
C GLY A 72 -12.63 -11.07 11.18
N THR A 73 -13.54 -10.17 10.78
CA THR A 73 -14.18 -10.24 9.46
C THR A 73 -13.26 -9.79 8.34
N ILE A 74 -13.38 -10.43 7.18
CA ILE A 74 -12.65 -10.09 5.96
C ILE A 74 -13.59 -9.33 5.02
N GLU A 75 -13.16 -8.16 4.55
CA GLU A 75 -13.92 -7.38 3.59
C GLU A 75 -13.77 -7.92 2.17
N SER A 76 -14.86 -7.88 1.41
CA SER A 76 -14.87 -8.19 -0.01
C SER A 76 -15.79 -7.24 -0.76
N MET A 77 -15.32 -6.71 -1.89
CA MET A 77 -16.18 -5.99 -2.84
C MET A 77 -16.97 -6.93 -3.77
N PHE A 78 -16.75 -8.25 -3.63
CA PHE A 78 -17.25 -9.28 -4.56
C PHE A 78 -18.22 -10.26 -3.89
N SER A 79 -18.71 -9.93 -2.70
CA SER A 79 -19.52 -10.82 -1.88
C SER A 79 -20.32 -10.06 -0.83
N ASN A 80 -21.52 -10.57 -0.55
CA ASN A 80 -22.28 -10.20 0.64
C ASN A 80 -22.15 -11.26 1.76
N GLU A 81 -21.46 -12.38 1.49
CA GLU A 81 -21.18 -13.41 2.49
C GLU A 81 -20.22 -12.85 3.53
N ARG A 82 -20.59 -12.97 4.80
CA ARG A 82 -19.69 -12.61 5.89
C ARG A 82 -18.62 -13.69 6.05
N VAL A 83 -17.41 -13.38 5.60
CA VAL A 83 -16.23 -14.23 5.78
C VAL A 83 -15.47 -13.78 7.04
N GLU A 84 -15.14 -14.72 7.91
CA GLU A 84 -14.46 -14.44 9.18
C GLU A 84 -13.32 -15.43 9.41
N LEU A 85 -12.11 -14.92 9.60
CA LEU A 85 -10.95 -15.77 9.84
C LEU A 85 -10.87 -16.12 11.32
N SER A 86 -11.19 -17.37 11.66
CA SER A 86 -11.10 -17.86 13.03
C SER A 86 -9.77 -18.56 13.32
N LEU A 87 -9.46 -18.73 14.61
CA LEU A 87 -8.31 -19.51 15.06
C LEU A 87 -8.43 -20.98 14.63
N GLU A 88 -9.63 -21.54 14.70
CA GLU A 88 -9.95 -22.91 14.32
C GLU A 88 -9.66 -23.13 12.83
N ALA A 89 -10.08 -22.19 11.97
CA ALA A 89 -9.81 -22.27 10.54
C ALA A 89 -8.31 -22.22 10.25
N LEU A 90 -7.56 -21.32 10.89
CA LEU A 90 -6.10 -21.27 10.72
C LEU A 90 -5.42 -22.53 11.23
N LYS A 91 -5.88 -23.13 12.32
CA LYS A 91 -5.33 -24.39 12.85
C LYS A 91 -5.55 -25.59 11.95
N GLN A 92 -6.56 -25.57 11.08
CA GLN A 92 -6.77 -26.62 10.08
C GLN A 92 -5.67 -26.64 9.01
N THR A 93 -5.04 -25.50 8.73
CA THR A 93 -3.97 -25.43 7.73
C THR A 93 -2.76 -26.27 8.15
N PRO A 94 -1.95 -26.80 7.21
CA PRO A 94 -0.66 -27.41 7.50
C PRO A 94 0.29 -26.50 8.29
N ALA A 95 1.25 -27.08 9.01
CA ALA A 95 2.23 -26.33 9.79
C ALA A 95 3.10 -25.38 8.94
N HIS A 96 3.36 -25.75 7.67
CA HIS A 96 4.11 -24.92 6.72
C HIS A 96 3.30 -23.77 6.12
N CYS A 97 1.99 -23.73 6.33
CA CYS A 97 1.13 -22.72 5.74
C CYS A 97 1.51 -21.33 6.25
N LYS A 98 1.68 -20.39 5.31
CA LYS A 98 1.95 -18.97 5.61
C LYS A 98 0.73 -18.11 5.32
N VAL A 99 0.55 -17.06 6.11
CA VAL A 99 -0.53 -16.08 5.95
C VAL A 99 0.06 -14.80 5.38
N PHE A 100 -0.43 -14.38 4.21
CA PHE A 100 -0.02 -13.16 3.53
C PHE A 100 -1.12 -12.11 3.61
N THR A 101 -0.72 -10.86 3.86
CA THR A 101 -1.62 -9.70 3.83
C THR A 101 -0.84 -8.46 3.45
N GLY A 102 -1.52 -7.36 3.13
CA GLY A 102 -0.84 -6.07 2.94
C GLY A 102 -0.34 -5.49 4.25
N ILE A 103 -1.28 -5.16 5.15
CA ILE A 103 -1.05 -4.68 6.51
C ILE A 103 -1.68 -5.63 7.53
N ALA A 104 -1.09 -5.71 8.73
CA ALA A 104 -1.60 -6.52 9.81
C ALA A 104 -1.97 -5.66 11.02
N ASN A 105 -3.16 -5.92 11.60
CA ASN A 105 -3.53 -5.38 12.90
C ASN A 105 -3.25 -6.39 14.03
N ASP A 106 -3.36 -5.93 15.28
CA ASP A 106 -3.12 -6.76 16.46
C ASP A 106 -4.00 -8.02 16.51
N THR A 107 -5.23 -7.95 15.99
CA THR A 107 -6.13 -9.11 15.93
C THR A 107 -5.55 -10.21 15.04
N LEU A 108 -5.12 -9.87 13.82
CA LEU A 108 -4.51 -10.82 12.89
C LEU A 108 -3.20 -11.40 13.44
N VAL A 109 -2.35 -10.55 14.01
CA VAL A 109 -1.08 -10.96 14.63
C VAL A 109 -1.32 -12.00 15.73
N LYS A 110 -2.28 -11.75 16.62
CA LYS A 110 -2.64 -12.68 17.71
C LYS A 110 -3.21 -13.99 17.18
N LEU A 111 -4.06 -13.95 16.15
CA LEU A 111 -4.63 -15.15 15.53
C LEU A 111 -3.56 -16.03 14.92
N CYS A 112 -2.68 -15.46 14.09
CA CYS A 112 -1.59 -16.21 13.46
C CYS A 112 -0.60 -16.78 14.50
N HIS A 113 -0.27 -16.00 15.53
CA HIS A 113 0.58 -16.46 16.63
C HIS A 113 -0.07 -17.63 17.40
N ALA A 114 -1.34 -17.53 17.76
CA ALA A 114 -2.06 -18.59 18.46
C ALA A 114 -2.26 -19.85 17.60
N ALA A 115 -2.30 -19.72 16.27
CA ALA A 115 -2.33 -20.83 15.32
C ALA A 115 -0.95 -21.44 15.05
N ASN A 116 0.14 -20.79 15.50
CA ASN A 116 1.51 -21.08 15.11
C ASN A 116 1.71 -21.05 13.59
N ARG A 117 1.28 -19.95 12.94
CA ARG A 117 1.43 -19.71 11.51
C ARG A 117 2.20 -18.42 11.26
N THR A 118 3.11 -18.45 10.28
CA THR A 118 3.91 -17.28 9.90
C THR A 118 3.04 -16.26 9.19
N LEU A 119 2.94 -15.05 9.75
CA LEU A 119 2.27 -13.91 9.13
C LEU A 119 3.29 -13.04 8.39
N ILE A 120 2.99 -12.71 7.14
CA ILE A 120 3.85 -11.91 6.26
C ILE A 120 3.06 -10.69 5.76
N PRO A 121 3.21 -9.51 6.40
CA PRO A 121 2.74 -8.23 5.88
C PRO A 121 3.64 -7.79 4.71
N ILE A 122 3.11 -7.81 3.48
CA ILE A 122 3.92 -7.56 2.29
C ILE A 122 4.12 -6.06 2.00
N LEU A 123 3.24 -5.17 2.48
CA LEU A 123 3.40 -3.73 2.23
C LEU A 123 4.55 -3.09 3.01
N ASP A 124 5.02 -3.73 4.08
CA ASP A 124 6.14 -3.21 4.88
C ASP A 124 7.50 -3.39 4.19
N ARG A 125 7.57 -4.30 3.21
CA ARG A 125 8.80 -4.58 2.47
C ARG A 125 9.23 -3.39 1.61
N ASP A 126 10.54 -3.17 1.54
CA ASP A 126 11.11 -2.06 0.79
C ASP A 126 10.85 -2.16 -0.72
N ASP A 127 11.00 -3.35 -1.29
CA ASP A 127 10.75 -3.59 -2.71
C ASP A 127 9.29 -3.30 -3.09
N VAL A 128 8.33 -3.77 -2.30
CA VAL A 128 6.89 -3.53 -2.49
C VAL A 128 6.56 -2.05 -2.36
N ALA A 129 7.07 -1.37 -1.33
CA ALA A 129 6.84 0.06 -1.14
C ALA A 129 7.42 0.90 -2.29
N ILE A 130 8.60 0.52 -2.82
CA ILE A 130 9.19 1.18 -3.99
C ILE A 130 8.36 0.92 -5.25
N PHE A 131 7.92 -0.31 -5.52
CA PHE A 131 7.05 -0.55 -6.68
C PHE A 131 5.71 0.18 -6.57
N ASN A 132 5.09 0.19 -5.38
CA ASN A 132 3.85 0.90 -5.13
C ASN A 132 4.02 2.43 -5.14
N SER A 133 5.25 2.96 -5.00
CA SER A 133 5.49 4.39 -5.13
C SER A 133 5.18 4.92 -6.53
N ILE A 134 5.24 4.07 -7.56
CA ILE A 134 4.97 4.45 -8.96
C ILE A 134 3.49 4.84 -9.15
N PRO A 135 2.51 3.93 -8.94
CA PRO A 135 1.11 4.31 -9.05
C PRO A 135 0.68 5.30 -7.94
N THR A 136 1.39 5.35 -6.81
CA THR A 136 1.18 6.41 -5.80
C THR A 136 1.54 7.79 -6.37
N ALA A 137 2.67 7.92 -7.07
CA ALA A 137 3.09 9.17 -7.69
C ALA A 137 2.15 9.57 -8.84
N GLU A 138 1.71 8.61 -9.67
CA GLU A 138 0.69 8.87 -10.70
C GLU A 138 -0.63 9.36 -10.07
N GLY A 139 -1.06 8.74 -8.97
CA GLY A 139 -2.23 9.19 -8.24
C GLY A 139 -2.05 10.57 -7.62
N ALA A 140 -0.87 10.90 -7.09
CA ALA A 140 -0.57 12.23 -6.59
C ALA A 140 -0.65 13.29 -7.71
N VAL A 141 -0.12 12.98 -8.89
CA VAL A 141 -0.24 13.83 -10.09
C VAL A 141 -1.71 14.02 -10.47
N MET A 142 -2.49 12.95 -10.54
CA MET A 142 -3.94 13.00 -10.81
C MET A 142 -4.64 13.93 -9.80
N MET A 143 -4.38 13.75 -8.51
CA MET A 143 -4.98 14.57 -7.45
C MET A 143 -4.60 16.04 -7.59
N VAL A 144 -3.35 16.35 -7.89
CA VAL A 144 -2.93 17.74 -8.12
C VAL A 144 -3.66 18.33 -9.32
N ILE A 145 -3.63 17.65 -10.48
CA ILE A 145 -4.31 18.13 -11.71
C ILE A 145 -5.81 18.36 -11.49
N GLN A 146 -6.49 17.49 -10.74
CA GLN A 146 -7.91 17.63 -10.45
C GLN A 146 -8.24 18.77 -9.48
N ASN A 147 -7.26 19.25 -8.71
CA ASN A 147 -7.48 20.16 -7.59
C ASN A 147 -6.78 21.51 -7.73
N THR A 148 -6.11 21.77 -8.87
CA THR A 148 -5.51 23.06 -9.22
C THR A 148 -6.08 23.58 -10.53
N ASP A 149 -6.14 24.91 -10.67
CA ASP A 149 -6.51 25.61 -11.91
C ASP A 149 -5.28 26.09 -12.72
N TYR A 150 -4.08 25.80 -12.23
CA TYR A 150 -2.79 26.06 -12.87
C TYR A 150 -2.06 24.75 -13.21
N THR A 151 -1.05 24.87 -14.07
CA THR A 151 -0.22 23.73 -14.50
C THR A 151 0.79 23.33 -13.43
N ILE A 152 1.07 22.02 -13.31
CA ILE A 152 2.20 21.53 -12.49
C ILE A 152 3.53 22.11 -12.97
N HIS A 153 3.70 22.23 -14.29
CA HIS A 153 4.90 22.83 -14.89
C HIS A 153 5.13 24.25 -14.36
N SER A 154 6.37 24.54 -13.96
CA SER A 154 6.81 25.78 -13.32
C SER A 154 6.23 26.10 -11.94
N SER A 155 5.31 25.28 -11.41
CA SER A 155 4.80 25.45 -10.04
C SER A 155 5.86 25.09 -9.00
N LYS A 156 5.75 25.65 -7.79
CA LYS A 156 6.59 25.31 -6.63
C LYS A 156 5.97 24.13 -5.88
N VAL A 157 6.63 22.99 -5.92
CA VAL A 157 6.17 21.74 -5.29
C VAL A 157 7.12 21.37 -4.17
N ALA A 158 6.63 21.36 -2.94
CA ALA A 158 7.34 20.79 -1.80
C ALA A 158 6.98 19.31 -1.62
N VAL A 159 7.98 18.45 -1.45
CA VAL A 159 7.80 17.06 -1.04
C VAL A 159 8.41 16.88 0.35
N LEU A 160 7.61 16.45 1.31
CA LEU A 160 8.07 16.18 2.66
C LEU A 160 8.43 14.70 2.79
N GLY A 161 9.70 14.43 3.08
CA GLY A 161 10.25 13.09 3.22
C GLY A 161 10.99 12.61 1.98
N TRP A 162 12.19 12.05 2.20
CA TRP A 162 13.02 11.44 1.17
C TRP A 162 13.14 9.93 1.39
N GLY A 163 11.98 9.29 1.51
CA GLY A 163 11.85 7.84 1.67
C GLY A 163 11.46 7.14 0.37
N ARG A 164 11.10 5.85 0.48
CA ARG A 164 10.70 4.97 -0.63
C ARG A 164 9.69 5.60 -1.58
N THR A 165 8.65 6.27 -1.04
CA THR A 165 7.64 6.98 -1.83
C THR A 165 8.07 8.38 -2.23
N GLY A 166 8.64 9.15 -1.31
CA GLY A 166 9.03 10.55 -1.52
C GLY A 166 10.01 10.73 -2.68
N ILE A 167 10.96 9.82 -2.85
CA ILE A 167 11.91 9.83 -3.98
C ILE A 167 11.17 9.76 -5.32
N THR A 168 10.27 8.79 -5.49
CA THR A 168 9.52 8.63 -6.74
C THR A 168 8.60 9.81 -6.99
N VAL A 169 7.91 10.32 -5.97
CA VAL A 169 7.04 11.50 -6.07
C VAL A 169 7.84 12.73 -6.52
N ALA A 170 8.92 13.07 -5.82
CA ALA A 170 9.75 14.22 -6.16
C ALA A 170 10.28 14.15 -7.59
N ARG A 171 10.77 12.96 -8.00
CA ARG A 171 11.24 12.73 -9.37
C ARG A 171 10.14 12.90 -10.41
N THR A 172 8.94 12.38 -10.15
CA THR A 172 7.81 12.50 -11.07
C THR A 172 7.40 13.96 -11.25
N PHE A 173 7.27 14.73 -10.17
CA PHE A 173 6.89 16.15 -10.27
C PHE A 173 7.98 16.99 -10.93
N HIS A 174 9.25 16.69 -10.67
CA HIS A 174 10.36 17.34 -11.37
C HIS A 174 10.33 17.05 -12.88
N ALA A 175 10.07 15.79 -13.27
CA ALA A 175 9.95 15.41 -14.67
C ALA A 175 8.76 16.06 -15.39
N LEU A 176 7.73 16.49 -14.66
CA LEU A 176 6.63 17.31 -15.17
C LEU A 176 6.97 18.81 -15.27
N GLY A 177 8.20 19.20 -14.93
CA GLY A 177 8.69 20.57 -15.02
C GLY A 177 8.38 21.44 -13.80
N ALA A 178 8.01 20.85 -12.65
CA ALA A 178 7.84 21.59 -11.41
C ALA A 178 9.20 22.00 -10.80
N ASN A 179 9.19 23.11 -10.07
CA ASN A 179 10.29 23.53 -9.20
C ASN A 179 10.17 22.77 -7.88
N VAL A 180 10.95 21.69 -7.73
CA VAL A 180 10.83 20.74 -6.61
C VAL A 180 11.77 21.11 -5.46
N PHE A 181 11.18 21.22 -4.27
CA PHE A 181 11.83 21.40 -2.98
C PHE A 181 11.56 20.16 -2.13
N VAL A 182 12.56 19.65 -1.42
CA VAL A 182 12.39 18.44 -0.61
C VAL A 182 12.88 18.63 0.80
N GLY A 183 11.99 18.36 1.75
CA GLY A 183 12.27 18.39 3.19
C GLY A 183 12.76 17.03 3.69
N ALA A 184 13.96 16.99 4.30
CA ALA A 184 14.48 15.77 4.94
C ALA A 184 15.24 16.06 6.23
N ARG A 185 15.41 15.05 7.09
CA ARG A 185 16.09 15.17 8.39
C ARG A 185 17.58 14.79 8.34
N SER A 186 17.95 13.76 7.57
CA SER A 186 19.33 13.27 7.55
C SER A 186 20.17 14.04 6.54
N SER A 187 21.42 14.32 6.90
CA SER A 187 22.41 14.93 6.01
C SER A 187 22.64 14.11 4.73
N SER A 188 22.56 12.79 4.83
CA SER A 188 22.66 11.89 3.66
C SER A 188 21.49 12.05 2.68
N HIS A 189 20.27 12.29 3.17
CA HIS A 189 19.13 12.56 2.30
C HIS A 189 19.25 13.93 1.67
N LEU A 190 19.62 14.96 2.44
CA LEU A 190 19.84 16.32 1.92
C LEU A 190 20.88 16.33 0.79
N ALA A 191 22.03 15.69 1.01
CA ALA A 191 23.06 15.55 -0.02
C ALA A 191 22.55 14.83 -1.27
N ARG A 192 21.70 13.80 -1.10
CA ARG A 192 21.11 13.08 -2.24
C ARG A 192 20.10 13.93 -3.00
N ILE A 193 19.29 14.73 -2.31
CA ILE A 193 18.32 15.66 -2.91
C ILE A 193 19.07 16.66 -3.80
N GLU A 194 20.15 17.26 -3.29
CA GLU A 194 20.97 18.22 -4.03
C GLU A 194 21.67 17.57 -5.24
N GLU A 195 22.22 16.36 -5.07
CA GLU A 195 22.83 15.60 -6.16
C GLU A 195 21.84 15.30 -7.30
N THR A 196 20.56 15.10 -6.95
CA THR A 196 19.48 14.89 -7.94
C THR A 196 19.07 16.19 -8.65
N GLY A 197 19.59 17.34 -8.24
CA GLY A 197 19.28 18.66 -8.81
C GLY A 197 18.04 19.32 -8.22
N TYR A 198 17.55 18.86 -7.06
CA TYR A 198 16.42 19.46 -6.35
C TYR A 198 16.92 20.41 -5.26
N THR A 199 16.06 21.33 -4.80
CA THR A 199 16.38 22.17 -3.65
C THR A 199 16.12 21.37 -2.36
N SER A 200 17.14 21.19 -1.53
CA SER A 200 17.00 20.53 -0.23
C SER A 200 16.72 21.53 0.88
N PHE A 201 15.95 21.14 1.90
CA PHE A 201 15.84 21.87 3.16
C PHE A 201 15.69 20.92 4.34
N HIS A 202 16.20 21.31 5.50
CA HIS A 202 16.03 20.51 6.71
C HIS A 202 14.61 20.66 7.25
N THR A 203 14.00 19.60 7.78
CA THR A 203 12.61 19.64 8.27
C THR A 203 12.38 20.61 9.42
N SER A 204 13.43 21.03 10.15
CA SER A 204 13.32 22.13 11.14
C SER A 204 13.01 23.49 10.50
N ASP A 205 13.34 23.66 9.22
CA ASP A 205 13.27 24.95 8.53
C ASP A 205 12.05 25.01 7.60
N MET A 206 11.10 24.07 7.79
CA MET A 206 9.87 23.96 7.00
C MET A 206 9.11 25.28 6.92
N GLN A 207 9.01 26.02 8.03
CA GLN A 207 8.28 27.29 8.09
C GLN A 207 8.80 28.32 7.07
N ALA A 208 10.12 28.36 6.84
CA ALA A 208 10.73 29.29 5.90
C ALA A 208 10.57 28.85 4.44
N HIS A 209 10.36 27.56 4.18
CA HIS A 209 10.35 26.98 2.83
C HIS A 209 8.94 26.69 2.30
N LEU A 210 7.95 26.54 3.18
CA LEU A 210 6.57 26.20 2.80
C LEU A 210 5.64 27.42 2.64
N ASN A 211 6.13 28.63 2.91
CA ASN A 211 5.31 29.85 2.86
C ASN A 211 4.78 30.21 1.46
N ASP A 212 5.58 29.96 0.42
CA ASP A 212 5.29 30.34 -0.98
C ASP A 212 5.25 29.13 -1.92
N VAL A 213 4.86 27.96 -1.41
CA VAL A 213 4.70 26.75 -2.23
C VAL A 213 3.27 26.68 -2.79
N ASN A 214 3.14 26.24 -4.04
CA ASN A 214 1.84 26.04 -4.65
C ASN A 214 1.23 24.70 -4.21
N ILE A 215 2.06 23.66 -4.12
CA ILE A 215 1.66 22.31 -3.76
C ILE A 215 2.62 21.78 -2.68
N CYS A 216 2.07 21.14 -1.65
CA CYS A 216 2.83 20.43 -0.63
C CYS A 216 2.38 18.97 -0.57
N ILE A 217 3.30 18.04 -0.82
CA ILE A 217 3.04 16.61 -0.82
C ILE A 217 3.73 15.98 0.38
N ASN A 218 2.96 15.51 1.36
CA ASN A 218 3.51 14.84 2.52
C ASN A 218 3.65 13.32 2.28
N THR A 219 4.82 12.77 2.62
CA THR A 219 5.05 11.31 2.66
C THR A 219 5.54 10.82 4.02
N ILE A 220 5.69 11.72 5.00
CA ILE A 220 6.17 11.39 6.34
C ILE A 220 4.99 10.90 7.20
N PRO A 221 5.04 9.70 7.78
CA PRO A 221 3.99 9.15 8.64
C PRO A 221 4.09 9.70 10.08
N ASP A 222 4.19 11.02 10.20
CA ASP A 222 4.25 11.74 11.47
C ASP A 222 3.64 13.14 11.28
N GLN A 223 3.12 13.74 12.36
CA GLN A 223 2.43 15.03 12.34
C GLN A 223 3.42 16.18 12.09
N MET A 224 3.76 16.40 10.82
CA MET A 224 4.72 17.41 10.37
C MET A 224 4.05 18.76 10.04
N LEU A 225 2.91 18.73 9.35
CA LEU A 225 2.15 19.93 8.99
C LEU A 225 1.25 20.33 10.17
N THR A 226 1.90 20.84 11.21
CA THR A 226 1.28 21.34 12.45
C THR A 226 0.64 22.72 12.23
N LYS A 227 -0.08 23.21 13.25
CA LYS A 227 -0.69 24.55 13.22
C LYS A 227 0.31 25.65 12.91
N ASP A 228 1.48 25.62 13.57
CA ASP A 228 2.52 26.64 13.40
C ASP A 228 3.06 26.69 11.96
N ILE A 229 3.14 25.53 11.30
CA ILE A 229 3.54 25.45 9.89
C ILE A 229 2.40 25.93 8.99
N LEU A 230 1.19 25.40 9.17
CA LEU A 230 0.02 25.72 8.34
C LEU A 230 -0.31 27.22 8.32
N GLN A 231 -0.15 27.92 9.45
CA GLN A 231 -0.35 29.38 9.54
C GLN A 231 0.57 30.20 8.63
N THR A 232 1.73 29.65 8.23
CA THR A 232 2.68 30.35 7.37
C THR A 232 2.48 30.09 5.89
N MET A 233 1.67 29.09 5.55
CA MET A 233 1.42 28.70 4.16
C MET A 233 0.42 29.66 3.53
N SER A 234 0.58 29.90 2.22
CA SER A 234 -0.40 30.62 1.42
C SER A 234 -1.74 29.89 1.42
N THR A 235 -2.86 30.62 1.53
CA THR A 235 -4.22 30.03 1.49
C THR A 235 -4.52 29.30 0.19
N ASN A 236 -3.76 29.58 -0.87
CA ASN A 236 -3.88 28.93 -2.18
C ASN A 236 -3.06 27.63 -2.30
N THR A 237 -2.31 27.25 -1.26
CA THR A 237 -1.51 26.02 -1.28
C THR A 237 -2.41 24.79 -1.22
N LEU A 238 -2.18 23.84 -2.13
CA LEU A 238 -2.80 22.51 -2.07
C LEU A 238 -1.91 21.55 -1.28
N ILE A 239 -2.46 20.91 -0.25
CA ILE A 239 -1.78 19.87 0.52
C ILE A 239 -2.33 18.50 0.10
N ILE A 240 -1.47 17.61 -0.36
CA ILE A 240 -1.76 16.19 -0.61
C ILE A 240 -0.97 15.35 0.38
N ASP A 241 -1.65 14.68 1.29
CA ASP A 241 -1.02 13.83 2.29
C ASP A 241 -1.12 12.36 1.88
N LEU A 242 0.03 11.79 1.51
CA LEU A 242 0.15 10.41 1.06
C LEU A 242 0.52 9.45 2.20
N ALA A 243 0.74 9.97 3.41
CA ALA A 243 1.06 9.14 4.54
C ALA A 243 -0.15 8.28 4.96
N SER A 244 0.15 7.11 5.54
CA SER A 244 -0.87 6.25 6.14
C SER A 244 -1.65 6.99 7.23
N LYS A 245 -2.92 6.62 7.42
CA LYS A 245 -3.79 7.21 8.45
C LYS A 245 -3.08 7.25 9.82
N PRO A 246 -3.17 8.36 10.57
CA PRO A 246 -4.02 9.54 10.33
C PRO A 246 -3.45 10.58 9.35
N GLY A 247 -2.31 10.31 8.71
CA GLY A 247 -1.57 11.29 7.91
C GLY A 247 -0.55 12.05 8.75
N GLY A 248 0.06 13.07 8.17
CA GLY A 248 0.99 13.99 8.82
C GLY A 248 0.52 15.44 8.88
N THR A 249 -0.77 15.69 8.63
CA THR A 249 -1.37 17.02 8.56
C THR A 249 -2.44 17.22 9.64
N ASP A 250 -2.45 18.40 10.29
CA ASP A 250 -3.61 18.83 11.08
C ASP A 250 -4.73 19.29 10.13
N PHE A 251 -5.47 18.33 9.57
CA PHE A 251 -6.53 18.58 8.59
C PHE A 251 -7.64 19.49 9.11
N LYS A 252 -7.99 19.34 10.39
CA LYS A 252 -9.00 20.18 11.03
C LYS A 252 -8.55 21.65 11.03
N TYR A 253 -7.30 21.89 11.39
CA TYR A 253 -6.77 23.25 11.41
C TYR A 253 -6.54 23.82 10.00
N ALA A 254 -6.15 22.99 9.03
CA ALA A 254 -6.08 23.40 7.63
C ALA A 254 -7.46 23.88 7.12
N GLU A 255 -8.53 23.15 7.44
CA GLU A 255 -9.91 23.55 7.12
C GLU A 255 -10.30 24.87 7.79
N GLU A 256 -9.95 25.07 9.07
CA GLU A 256 -10.20 26.34 9.80
C GLU A 256 -9.51 27.55 9.13
N LEU A 257 -8.34 27.35 8.48
CA LEU A 257 -7.62 28.37 7.72
C LEU A 257 -8.09 28.54 6.27
N GLY A 258 -9.01 27.69 5.80
CA GLY A 258 -9.41 27.65 4.39
C GLY A 258 -8.37 27.04 3.45
N LEU A 259 -7.38 26.32 4.00
CA LEU A 259 -6.38 25.57 3.22
C LEU A 259 -6.98 24.26 2.72
N LYS A 260 -6.78 23.95 1.45
CA LYS A 260 -7.22 22.69 0.87
C LYS A 260 -6.21 21.58 1.18
N ALA A 261 -6.53 20.74 2.16
CA ALA A 261 -5.72 19.57 2.53
C ALA A 261 -6.50 18.27 2.31
N ILE A 262 -5.88 17.32 1.60
CA ILE A 262 -6.51 16.05 1.22
C ILE A 262 -5.64 14.88 1.69
N LEU A 263 -6.19 14.01 2.53
CA LEU A 263 -5.60 12.72 2.85
C LEU A 263 -5.91 11.73 1.73
N ALA A 264 -4.88 11.15 1.10
CA ALA A 264 -5.03 10.26 -0.06
C ALA A 264 -4.36 8.89 0.18
N PRO A 265 -4.90 8.05 1.09
CA PRO A 265 -4.35 6.73 1.37
C PRO A 265 -4.77 5.74 0.27
N GLY A 266 -3.91 4.76 -0.01
CA GLY A 266 -4.28 3.64 -0.88
C GLY A 266 -4.39 3.97 -2.38
N LEU A 267 -3.80 5.07 -2.83
CA LEU A 267 -3.80 5.48 -4.25
C LEU A 267 -3.50 4.35 -5.26
N PRO A 268 -2.55 3.41 -5.03
CA PRO A 268 -2.30 2.32 -5.97
C PRO A 268 -3.54 1.49 -6.32
N GLY A 269 -4.41 1.24 -5.34
CA GLY A 269 -5.66 0.49 -5.57
C GLY A 269 -6.74 1.30 -6.29
N ILE A 270 -6.65 2.63 -6.26
CA ILE A 270 -7.62 3.55 -6.87
C ILE A 270 -7.25 3.82 -8.33
N VAL A 271 -5.99 4.18 -8.59
CA VAL A 271 -5.58 4.73 -9.90
C VAL A 271 -5.05 3.67 -10.85
N ALA A 272 -4.42 2.62 -10.32
CA ALA A 272 -3.84 1.55 -11.12
C ALA A 272 -3.99 0.18 -10.42
N PRO A 273 -5.23 -0.25 -10.08
CA PRO A 273 -5.47 -1.50 -9.38
C PRO A 273 -4.86 -2.70 -10.11
N LYS A 274 -4.82 -2.64 -11.44
CA LYS A 274 -4.19 -3.67 -12.26
C LYS A 274 -2.70 -3.80 -11.97
N THR A 275 -1.96 -2.70 -12.10
CA THR A 275 -0.52 -2.63 -11.83
C THR A 275 -0.21 -2.98 -10.37
N ALA A 276 -0.99 -2.45 -9.43
CA ALA A 276 -0.83 -2.75 -8.01
C ALA A 276 -1.03 -4.25 -7.73
N GLY A 277 -2.05 -4.88 -8.32
CA GLY A 277 -2.26 -6.32 -8.20
C GLY A 277 -1.11 -7.15 -8.78
N GLN A 278 -0.57 -6.76 -9.94
CA GLN A 278 0.60 -7.42 -10.55
C GLN A 278 1.86 -7.32 -9.67
N ILE A 279 2.09 -6.17 -9.03
CA ILE A 279 3.20 -5.98 -8.07
C ILE A 279 3.05 -6.97 -6.91
N LEU A 280 1.86 -7.03 -6.30
CA LEU A 280 1.58 -7.96 -5.20
C LEU A 280 1.78 -9.41 -5.63
N ALA A 281 1.26 -9.78 -6.79
CA ALA A 281 1.33 -11.15 -7.29
C ALA A 281 2.77 -11.61 -7.55
N LYS A 282 3.61 -10.74 -8.13
CA LYS A 282 5.03 -11.01 -8.37
C LYS A 282 5.77 -11.27 -7.05
N ILE A 283 5.54 -10.43 -6.04
CA ILE A 283 6.19 -10.55 -4.73
C ILE A 283 5.70 -11.79 -3.99
N LEU A 284 4.40 -12.06 -4.02
CA LEU A 284 3.82 -13.28 -3.46
C LEU A 284 4.44 -14.53 -4.10
N SER A 285 4.59 -14.55 -5.42
CA SER A 285 5.21 -15.69 -6.12
C SER A 285 6.68 -15.89 -5.70
N GLN A 286 7.45 -14.82 -5.51
CA GLN A 286 8.83 -14.91 -5.01
C GLN A 286 8.87 -15.48 -3.58
N LEU A 287 8.02 -14.97 -2.70
CA LEU A 287 7.95 -15.42 -1.30
C LEU A 287 7.48 -16.87 -1.17
N LEU A 288 6.57 -17.29 -2.05
CA LEU A 288 6.15 -18.69 -2.11
C LEU A 288 7.28 -19.60 -2.60
N GLN A 289 8.19 -19.12 -3.45
CA GLN A 289 9.30 -19.91 -3.99
C GLN A 289 10.49 -20.06 -3.04
N GLN A 290 10.89 -18.99 -2.33
CA GLN A 290 12.00 -19.03 -1.38
C GLN A 290 11.83 -20.15 -0.32
N ASN A 291 10.58 -20.42 0.04
CA ASN A 291 10.23 -21.46 1.00
C ASN A 291 10.49 -22.88 0.48
N ASP A 292 10.44 -23.11 -0.83
CA ASP A 292 10.71 -24.44 -1.41
C ASP A 292 12.21 -24.76 -1.38
N GLU A 293 13.06 -23.74 -1.35
CA GLU A 293 14.51 -23.89 -1.26
C GLU A 293 14.96 -24.08 0.20
N GLU A 294 14.41 -23.30 1.14
CA GLU A 294 14.68 -23.45 2.58
C GLU A 294 14.21 -24.82 3.10
N ALA A 295 13.02 -25.29 2.71
CA ALA A 295 12.51 -26.60 3.12
C ALA A 295 13.28 -27.78 2.50
N LYS A 296 13.97 -27.59 1.37
CA LYS A 296 14.84 -28.61 0.75
C LYS A 296 16.24 -28.62 1.35
N GLY A 297 16.73 -27.48 1.84
CA GLY A 297 18.05 -27.35 2.47
C GLY A 297 18.14 -27.88 3.91
N GLU A 298 17.03 -27.99 4.63
CA GLU A 298 16.98 -28.61 5.97
C GLU A 298 16.96 -30.16 5.95
N VAL A 299 16.84 -30.77 4.76
CA VAL A 299 16.78 -32.24 4.58
C VAL A 299 18.07 -32.81 3.96
N SER A 300 19.09 -31.97 3.76
CA SER A 300 20.41 -32.36 3.20
C SER A 300 21.53 -32.37 4.23
#